data_AF-A0A6P9ERQ6-F1
#
_entry.id   AF-A0A6P9ERQ6-F1
#
_cell.length_a   1.000
_cell.length_b   1.000
_cell.length_c   1.000
_cell.angle_alpha   90.00
_cell.angle_beta   90.00
_cell.angle_gamma   90.00
#
_symmetry.space_group_name_H-M   'P 1'
#
loop_
_entity.id
_entity.type
_entity.pdbx_description
1 polymer ?
#
loop_
_entity_poly.entity_id
_entity_poly.type
_entity_poly.pdbx_seq_one_letter_code
_entity_poly.pdbx_strand_id
1 'polypeptide(L)' 'MIMTTFYLTLRFEVLDEELGDDDEGGGQRKYKLPMSNIIPFPKRNDPSTAQDFPPGRQVLVGYPGTTAIYKATVVQQPQR' A
#
# COMPACT_ATOMS: atom_id res chain seq x y z
N MET A 1 -15.47 -21.81 -10.80
CA MET A 1 -15.66 -20.35 -10.65
C MET A 1 -16.43 -20.05 -9.36
N ILE A 2 -15.84 -20.36 -8.21
CA ILE A 2 -16.47 -20.22 -6.88
C ILE A 2 -15.49 -19.60 -5.85
N MET A 3 -14.19 -19.83 -6.00
CA MET A 3 -13.15 -19.15 -5.21
C MET A 3 -13.18 -17.62 -5.38
N THR A 4 -13.30 -17.12 -6.62
CA THR A 4 -13.28 -15.67 -6.90
C THR A 4 -14.42 -14.91 -6.21
N THR A 5 -15.61 -15.52 -6.12
CA THR A 5 -16.79 -14.90 -5.48
C THR A 5 -16.68 -14.88 -3.95
N PHE A 6 -16.02 -15.88 -3.35
CA PHE A 6 -15.88 -15.96 -1.88
C PHE A 6 -14.85 -14.98 -1.32
N TYR A 7 -13.80 -14.61 -2.07
CA TYR A 7 -12.85 -13.59 -1.62
C TYR A 7 -13.38 -12.15 -1.73
N LEU A 8 -14.45 -11.92 -2.50
CA LEU A 8 -15.06 -10.58 -2.69
C LEU A 8 -15.81 -10.07 -1.45
N THR A 9 -16.22 -10.95 -0.52
CA THR A 9 -16.95 -10.56 0.71
C THR A 9 -16.04 -10.38 1.93
N LEU A 10 -14.75 -10.72 1.82
CA LEU A 10 -13.80 -10.53 2.92
C LEU A 10 -13.50 -9.04 3.12
N ARG A 11 -13.84 -8.56 4.32
CA ARG A 11 -13.51 -7.21 4.79
C ARG A 11 -12.44 -7.29 5.86
N PHE A 12 -11.49 -6.37 5.82
CA PHE A 12 -10.37 -6.26 6.75
C PHE A 12 -10.48 -4.96 7.55
N GLU A 13 -10.14 -5.02 8.83
CA GLU A 13 -9.92 -3.84 9.65
C GLU A 13 -8.49 -3.37 9.44
N VAL A 14 -8.32 -2.14 8.95
CA VAL A 14 -7.02 -1.52 8.71
C VAL A 14 -6.88 -0.29 9.58
N LEU A 15 -5.65 -0.06 10.06
CA LEU A 15 -5.26 1.11 10.84
C LEU A 15 -4.52 2.07 9.92
N ASP A 16 -4.88 3.35 9.98
CA ASP A 16 -4.16 4.44 9.35
C ASP A 16 -3.18 5.04 10.37
N GLU A 17 -1.91 5.03 9.99
CA GLU A 17 -0.78 5.44 10.83
C GLU A 17 -0.52 6.95 10.75
N GLU A 18 -1.22 7.69 9.88
CA GLU A 18 -1.14 9.15 9.86
C GLU A 18 -1.67 9.70 11.21
N LEU A 19 -0.80 10.40 11.93
CA LEU A 19 -1.16 11.06 13.19
C LEU A 19 -2.19 12.14 12.87
N GLY A 20 -3.40 12.02 13.45
CA GLY A 20 -4.39 13.07 13.36
C GLY A 20 -3.88 14.34 14.04
N ASP A 21 -4.00 15.47 13.35
CA ASP A 21 -3.87 16.81 13.92
C ASP A 21 -4.92 16.96 15.05
N ASP A 22 -4.51 17.42 16.23
CA ASP A 22 -5.22 17.46 17.53
C ASP A 22 -6.73 17.85 17.44
N ASP A 23 -7.66 17.43 18.29
CA ASP A 23 -7.73 17.30 19.76
C ASP A 23 -8.94 16.37 20.05
N GLU A 24 -8.90 15.60 21.14
CA GLU A 24 -10.01 14.72 21.62
C GLU A 24 -10.14 13.32 20.97
N GLY A 25 -9.01 12.69 20.65
CA GLY A 25 -8.97 11.26 20.36
C GLY A 25 -7.77 10.82 19.55
N GLY A 26 -6.56 11.06 20.06
CA GLY A 26 -5.26 10.72 19.45
C GLY A 26 -5.05 9.23 19.19
N GLY A 27 -5.82 8.67 18.25
CA GLY A 27 -5.82 7.27 17.88
C GLY A 27 -5.73 7.10 16.37
N GLN A 28 -4.97 6.09 15.96
CA GLN A 28 -4.94 5.60 14.58
C GLN A 28 -6.36 5.41 14.06
N ARG A 29 -6.66 5.99 12.89
CA ARG A 29 -8.01 5.88 12.30
C ARG A 29 -8.23 4.45 11.83
N LYS A 30 -9.38 3.86 12.13
CA LYS A 30 -9.72 2.49 11.73
C LYS A 30 -10.69 2.48 10.55
N TYR A 31 -10.43 1.64 9.56
CA TYR A 31 -11.31 1.47 8.39
C TYR A 31 -11.62 0.00 8.13
N LYS A 32 -12.83 -0.28 7.62
CA LYS A 32 -13.25 -1.63 7.24
C LYS A 32 -13.36 -1.75 5.72
N LEU A 33 -12.32 -2.29 5.08
CA LEU A 33 -12.16 -2.30 3.62
C LEU A 33 -12.31 -3.69 3.00
N PRO A 34 -12.88 -3.82 1.80
CA PRO A 34 -12.84 -5.07 1.03
C PRO A 34 -11.42 -5.34 0.49
N MET A 35 -11.12 -6.61 0.16
CA MET A 35 -9.81 -7.01 -0.38
C MET A 35 -9.38 -6.23 -1.65
N SER A 36 -10.33 -5.78 -2.47
CA SER A 36 -10.06 -4.96 -3.67
C SER A 36 -9.37 -3.63 -3.37
N ASN A 37 -9.44 -3.16 -2.13
CA ASN A 37 -8.88 -1.89 -1.69
C ASN A 37 -7.59 -2.08 -0.88
N ILE A 38 -7.04 -3.30 -0.85
CA ILE A 38 -5.87 -3.66 -0.06
C ILE A 38 -4.77 -4.13 -1.00
N ILE A 39 -3.62 -3.47 -0.94
CA ILE A 39 -2.43 -3.88 -1.67
C ILE A 39 -1.49 -4.52 -0.64
N PRO A 40 -1.23 -5.83 -0.72
CA PRO A 40 -0.30 -6.46 0.20
C PRO A 40 1.11 -5.96 -0.09
N PHE A 41 1.75 -5.35 0.90
CA PHE A 41 3.18 -5.12 0.82
C PHE A 41 3.92 -6.46 0.84
N PRO A 42 4.95 -6.63 0.01
CA PRO A 42 5.81 -7.80 0.11
C PRO A 42 6.46 -7.81 1.51
N LYS A 43 6.27 -8.90 2.26
CA LYS A 43 6.98 -9.13 3.53
C LYS A 43 8.46 -9.33 3.23
N ARG A 44 9.29 -8.29 3.12
CA ARG A 44 10.67 -8.47 2.62
C ARG A 44 11.70 -7.61 3.32
N ASN A 45 12.53 -8.31 4.08
CA ASN A 45 13.88 -7.86 4.42
C ASN A 45 14.91 -8.22 3.31
N ASP A 46 14.52 -8.84 2.19
CA ASP A 46 15.47 -9.23 1.13
C ASP A 46 15.23 -8.46 -0.19
N PRO A 47 16.03 -7.42 -0.49
CA PRO A 47 15.95 -6.65 -1.72
C PRO A 47 16.31 -7.46 -2.97
N SER A 48 16.92 -8.65 -2.83
CA SER A 48 17.26 -9.51 -3.97
C SER A 48 16.02 -9.97 -4.76
N THR A 49 14.88 -10.08 -4.07
CA THR A 49 13.63 -10.56 -4.64
C THR A 49 12.72 -9.44 -5.14
N ALA A 50 13.09 -8.18 -4.93
CA ALA A 50 12.31 -7.02 -5.34
C ALA A 50 12.13 -7.01 -6.87
N GLN A 51 10.92 -6.72 -7.32
CA GLN A 51 10.63 -6.60 -8.74
C GLN A 51 11.16 -5.26 -9.25
N ASP A 52 12.03 -5.30 -10.26
CA ASP A 52 12.44 -4.11 -10.98
C ASP A 52 11.35 -3.69 -11.98
N PHE A 53 11.07 -2.39 -12.00
CA PHE A 53 10.12 -1.79 -12.94
C PHE A 53 10.90 -1.05 -14.04
N PRO A 54 10.59 -1.26 -15.33
CA PRO A 54 11.25 -0.54 -16.41
C PRO A 54 10.81 0.93 -16.45
N PRO A 55 11.63 1.82 -17.07
CA PRO A 55 11.23 3.19 -17.32
C PRO A 55 9.90 3.29 -18.07
N GLY A 56 9.09 4.30 -17.75
CA GLY A 56 7.75 4.51 -18.29
C GLY A 56 6.64 3.71 -17.59
N ARG A 57 6.97 2.80 -16.66
CA ARG A 57 5.95 2.06 -15.91
C ARG A 57 5.28 2.96 -14.86
N GLN A 58 3.95 2.86 -14.74
CA GLN A 58 3.20 3.50 -13.66
C GLN A 58 3.19 2.60 -12.42
N VAL A 59 3.54 3.17 -11.27
CA VAL A 59 3.61 2.49 -9.97
C VAL A 59 2.98 3.34 -8.88
N LEU A 60 2.71 2.72 -7.73
CA LEU A 60 2.32 3.41 -6.50
C LEU A 60 3.55 3.46 -5.59
N VAL A 61 3.93 4.65 -5.11
CA VAL A 61 5.12 4.88 -4.30
C VAL A 61 4.81 5.74 -3.08
N GLY A 62 5.40 5.42 -1.93
CA GLY A 62 5.33 6.26 -0.74
C GLY A 62 6.09 7.57 -0.95
N TYR A 63 5.51 8.70 -0.58
CA TYR A 63 6.24 9.98 -0.63
C TYR A 63 7.07 10.16 0.65
N PRO A 64 8.34 10.61 0.56
CA PRO A 64 9.19 10.79 1.74
C PRO A 64 8.52 11.68 2.80
N GLY A 65 8.57 11.24 4.06
CA GLY A 65 7.94 11.96 5.18
C GLY A 65 6.42 11.80 5.27
N THR A 66 5.80 10.93 4.46
CA THR A 66 4.36 10.64 4.51
C THR A 66 4.10 9.14 4.68
N THR A 67 2.92 8.79 5.17
CA THR A 67 2.39 7.42 5.21
C THR A 67 1.54 7.08 3.97
N ALA A 68 1.36 8.04 3.07
CA ALA A 68 0.51 7.92 1.89
C ALA A 68 1.28 7.43 0.65
N ILE A 69 0.57 6.78 -0.25
CA ILE A 69 1.11 6.21 -1.49
C ILE A 69 0.50 6.92 -2.69
N TYR A 70 1.33 7.38 -3.61
CA TYR A 70 0.94 8.20 -4.76
C TYR A 70 1.29 7.51 -6.08
N LYS A 71 0.57 7.86 -7.14
CA LYS A 71 0.87 7.40 -8.50
C LYS A 71 2.13 8.10 -9.02
N ALA A 72 3.10 7.31 -9.47
CA ALA A 72 4.35 7.79 -10.06
C ALA A 72 4.68 7.06 -11.37
N THR A 73 5.57 7.65 -12.16
CA THR A 73 6.14 7.02 -13.35
C THR A 73 7.61 6.75 -13.10
N VAL A 74 8.05 5.52 -13.36
CA VAL A 74 9.46 5.14 -13.23
C VAL A 74 10.28 5.86 -14.31
N VAL A 75 11.25 6.65 -13.89
CA VAL A 75 12.14 7.39 -14.81
C VAL A 75 13.45 6.67 -15.06
N GLN A 76 13.97 5.96 -14.06
CA GLN A 76 15.25 5.26 -14.10
C GLN A 76 15.18 4.00 -13.23
N GLN A 77 15.92 2.97 -13.62
CA GLN A 77 16.09 1.77 -12.78
C GLN A 77 17.16 2.01 -11.71
N PRO A 78 17.08 1.31 -10.56
CA PRO A 78 18.15 1.36 -9.57
C PRO A 78 19.47 0.92 -10.20
N GLN A 79 20.51 1.75 -10.10
CA GLN A 79 21.88 1.28 -10.32
C GLN A 79 22.31 0.58 -9.02
N ARG A 80 22.48 -0.74 -9.07
CA ARG A 80 22.94 -1.54 -7.92
C ARG A 80 24.44 -1.40 -7.71
#